data_AF-A0A8I1PTU3-F1
#
_entry.id   AF-A0A8I1PTU3-F1
#
_cell.length_a   1.000
_cell.length_b   1.000
_cell.length_c   1.000
_cell.angle_alpha   90.00
_cell.angle_beta   90.00
_cell.angle_gamma   90.00
#
_symmetry.space_group_name_H-M   'P 1'
#
loop_
_entity.id
_entity.type
_entity.pdbx_description
1 polymer ?
#
loop_
_entity_poly.entity_id
_entity_poly.type
_entity_poly.pdbx_seq_one_letter_code
_entity_poly.pdbx_strand_id
1 'polypeptide(L)'
;MARRISTEDGRAALAGVASGDPGRTDLPTAVRYLLQLLAEKAPGHTVEMRVPPFGAVQVLEGPRHTRGTPPNVVETDPMTWISVALGDEQWADAAAEGRIRASGVRSDLSDLLPLRP
;
A
#
# COMPACT_ATOMS: atom_id res chain seq x y z
N MET A 1 -0.79 18.02 3.66
CA MET A 1 -0.25 16.71 4.10
C MET A 1 -1.23 16.12 5.09
N ALA A 2 -1.69 14.88 4.90
CA ALA A 2 -2.48 14.21 5.93
C ALA A 2 -1.64 14.10 7.22
N ARG A 3 -2.28 14.20 8.38
CA ARG A 3 -1.62 14.01 9.68
C ARG A 3 -1.00 12.61 9.73
N ARG A 4 0.25 12.52 10.23
CA ARG A 4 0.93 11.23 10.47
C ARG A 4 0.08 10.38 11.42
N ILE A 5 -0.13 9.12 11.07
CA ILE A 5 -0.81 8.13 11.92
C ILE A 5 0.24 7.55 12.88
N SER A 6 -0.08 7.55 14.18
CA SER A 6 0.81 6.99 15.19
C SER A 6 0.86 5.46 15.07
N THR A 7 1.95 4.83 15.52
CA THR A 7 2.04 3.37 15.56
C THR A 7 0.94 2.75 16.42
N GLU A 8 0.55 3.41 17.52
CA GLU A 8 -0.53 2.96 18.40
C GLU A 8 -1.88 2.95 17.67
N ASP A 9 -2.25 4.07 17.06
CA ASP A 9 -3.51 4.19 16.28
C ASP A 9 -3.53 3.21 15.10
N GLY A 10 -2.39 3.08 14.41
CA GLY A 10 -2.23 2.18 13.28
C GLY A 10 -2.42 0.71 13.67
N ARG A 11 -1.79 0.27 14.77
CA ARG A 11 -1.96 -1.10 15.29
C ARG A 11 -3.37 -1.34 15.80
N ALA A 12 -3.98 -0.39 16.50
CA ALA A 12 -5.36 -0.50 16.97
C ALA A 12 -6.33 -0.70 15.79
N ALA A 13 -6.16 0.09 14.73
CA ALA A 13 -6.96 -0.05 13.51
C ALA A 13 -6.75 -1.40 12.81
N LEU A 14 -5.50 -1.89 12.70
CA LEU A 14 -5.21 -3.21 12.14
C LEU A 14 -5.86 -4.34 12.96
N ALA A 15 -5.83 -4.24 14.30
CA ALA A 15 -6.48 -5.20 15.18
C ALA A 15 -8.01 -5.20 15.02
N GLY A 16 -8.63 -4.02 14.87
CA GLY A 16 -10.07 -3.90 14.60
C GLY A 16 -10.47 -4.50 13.24
N VAL A 17 -9.64 -4.36 12.21
CA VAL A 17 -9.88 -5.05 10.93
C VAL A 17 -9.74 -6.57 11.09
N ALA A 18 -8.71 -7.04 11.80
CA ALA A 18 -8.45 -8.46 11.99
C ALA A 18 -9.51 -9.18 12.85
N SER A 19 -10.21 -8.48 13.74
CA SER A 19 -11.29 -9.07 14.55
C SER A 19 -12.57 -9.35 13.77
N GLY A 20 -12.70 -8.81 12.55
CA GLY A 20 -13.92 -8.91 11.74
C GLY A 20 -15.04 -7.94 12.14
N ASP A 21 -14.81 -7.09 13.13
CA ASP A 21 -15.73 -6.03 13.57
C ASP A 21 -15.02 -4.67 13.61
N PRO A 22 -14.58 -4.15 12.45
CA PRO A 22 -13.85 -2.88 12.41
C PRO A 22 -14.78 -1.71 12.75
N GLY A 23 -14.31 -0.83 13.62
CA GLY A 23 -14.88 0.50 13.76
C GLY A 23 -14.87 1.24 12.42
N ARG A 24 -15.77 2.22 12.27
CA ARG A 24 -15.95 3.00 11.02
C ARG A 24 -14.64 3.56 10.45
N THR A 25 -13.69 3.88 11.31
CA THR A 25 -12.40 4.49 10.95
C THR A 25 -11.26 3.49 10.78
N ASP A 26 -11.44 2.23 11.18
CA ASP A 26 -10.35 1.27 11.29
C ASP A 26 -9.81 0.89 9.92
N LEU A 27 -10.68 0.51 8.99
CA LEU A 27 -10.26 0.17 7.63
C LEU A 27 -9.53 1.33 6.91
N PRO A 28 -10.08 2.57 6.87
CA PRO A 28 -9.34 3.71 6.32
C PRO A 28 -8.00 3.98 7.03
N THR A 29 -7.93 3.82 8.35
CA THR A 29 -6.74 4.10 9.16
C THR A 29 -5.66 3.03 8.91
N ALA A 30 -6.03 1.75 8.92
CA ALA A 30 -5.15 0.63 8.62
C ALA A 30 -4.51 0.77 7.23
N VAL A 31 -5.32 1.06 6.20
CA VAL A 31 -4.81 1.27 4.83
C VAL A 31 -3.83 2.43 4.77
N ARG A 32 -4.22 3.59 5.29
CA ARG A 32 -3.37 4.80 5.27
C ARG A 32 -2.09 4.63 6.09
N TYR A 33 -2.16 3.90 7.19
CA TYR A 33 -1.01 3.60 8.04
C TYR A 33 0.00 2.70 7.31
N LEU A 34 -0.46 1.63 6.67
CA LEU A 34 0.41 0.77 5.88
C LEU A 34 1.00 1.50 4.66
N LEU A 35 0.22 2.35 3.98
CA LEU A 35 0.75 3.21 2.90
C LEU A 35 1.81 4.19 3.42
N GLN A 36 1.61 4.76 4.62
CA GLN A 36 2.60 5.61 5.29
C GLN A 36 3.88 4.82 5.57
N LEU A 37 3.80 3.60 6.12
CA LEU A 37 4.97 2.75 6.38
C LEU A 37 5.71 2.39 5.09
N LEU A 38 5.00 2.13 3.99
CA LEU A 38 5.61 1.87 2.69
C LEU A 38 6.41 3.10 2.20
N ALA A 39 5.81 4.30 2.30
CA ALA A 39 6.46 5.55 1.90
C ALA A 39 7.65 5.91 2.81
N GLU A 40 7.59 5.58 4.09
CA GLU A 40 8.70 5.74 5.03
C GLU A 40 9.84 4.74 4.73
N LYS A 41 9.51 3.50 4.37
CA LYS A 41 10.48 2.44 4.03
C LYS A 41 11.20 2.71 2.71
N ALA A 42 10.50 3.22 1.72
CA ALA A 42 11.03 3.44 0.37
C ALA A 42 10.57 4.81 -0.18
N PRO A 43 11.12 5.93 0.33
CA PRO A 43 10.73 7.25 -0.12
C PRO A 43 11.04 7.44 -1.61
N GLY A 44 10.21 8.22 -2.30
CA GLY A 44 10.45 8.58 -3.68
C GLY A 44 9.18 8.92 -4.46
N HIS A 45 9.29 8.92 -5.78
CA HIS A 45 8.24 9.41 -6.69
C HIS A 45 8.20 8.65 -8.01
N THR A 46 8.77 7.45 -8.02
CA THR A 46 8.86 6.60 -9.19
C THR A 46 7.59 5.79 -9.38
N VAL A 47 7.07 5.18 -8.31
CA VAL A 47 5.86 4.36 -8.33
C VAL A 47 4.78 5.03 -7.51
N GLU A 48 3.56 5.02 -8.02
CA GLU A 48 2.37 5.42 -7.27
C GLU A 48 1.58 4.18 -6.84
N MET A 49 1.52 3.93 -5.53
CA MET A 49 0.69 2.89 -4.92
C MET A 49 -0.67 3.49 -4.55
N ARG A 50 -1.76 2.91 -5.05
CA ARG A 50 -3.14 3.37 -4.86
C ARG A 50 -3.99 2.29 -4.19
N VAL A 51 -4.74 2.71 -3.18
CA VAL A 51 -5.73 1.87 -2.49
C VAL A 51 -7.04 2.65 -2.36
N PRO A 52 -7.84 2.72 -3.44
CA PRO A 52 -9.11 3.43 -3.41
C PRO A 52 -10.11 2.77 -2.44
N PRO A 53 -10.96 3.56 -1.75
CA PRO A 53 -11.04 5.03 -1.81
C PRO A 53 -10.12 5.74 -0.78
N PHE A 54 -9.24 5.01 -0.08
CA PHE A 54 -8.65 5.48 1.17
C PHE A 54 -7.36 6.27 1.01
N GLY A 55 -6.54 6.00 -0.01
CA GLY A 55 -5.34 6.79 -0.22
C GLY A 55 -4.44 6.33 -1.36
N ALA A 56 -3.38 7.10 -1.57
CA ALA A 56 -2.27 6.76 -2.46
C ALA A 56 -0.97 7.35 -1.90
N VAL A 57 0.15 6.69 -2.17
CA VAL A 57 1.49 7.19 -1.85
C VAL A 57 2.43 7.02 -3.04
N GLN A 58 3.47 7.85 -3.06
CA GLN A 58 4.55 7.74 -4.02
C GLN A 58 5.78 7.17 -3.33
N VAL A 59 6.42 6.19 -3.98
CA VAL A 59 7.51 5.39 -3.43
C VAL A 59 8.59 5.14 -4.48
N LEU A 60 9.73 4.65 -4.00
CA LEU A 60 10.93 4.35 -4.76
C LEU A 60 11.59 5.57 -5.41
N GLU A 61 12.91 5.68 -5.21
CA GLU A 61 13.72 6.68 -5.90
C GLU A 61 13.89 6.34 -7.39
N GLY A 62 14.22 7.36 -8.18
CA GLY A 62 14.58 7.21 -9.58
C GLY A 62 13.85 8.20 -10.50
N PRO A 63 14.05 8.09 -11.81
CA PRO A 63 13.56 9.07 -12.77
C PRO A 63 12.04 9.14 -12.76
N ARG A 64 11.50 10.34 -12.94
CA ARG A 64 10.09 10.51 -13.28
C ARG A 64 9.82 9.89 -14.64
N HIS A 65 8.58 9.43 -14.82
CA HIS A 65 8.09 9.07 -16.13
C HIS A 65 8.28 10.23 -17.11
N THR A 66 8.85 9.92 -18.26
CA THR A 66 8.93 10.84 -19.39
C THR A 66 7.82 10.49 -20.38
N ARG A 67 7.46 11.48 -21.23
CA ARG A 67 6.44 11.32 -22.28
C ARG A 67 6.76 10.06 -23.12
N GLY A 68 5.80 9.15 -23.21
CA GLY A 68 5.94 7.90 -23.98
C GLY A 68 6.17 6.64 -23.14
N THR A 69 6.48 6.77 -21.85
CA THR A 69 6.52 5.61 -20.93
C THR A 69 5.25 5.57 -20.06
N PRO A 70 4.57 4.42 -19.94
CA PRO A 70 3.43 4.28 -19.03
C PRO A 70 3.86 4.59 -17.59
N PRO A 71 3.02 5.26 -16.78
CA PRO A 71 3.32 5.53 -15.38
C PRO A 71 3.43 4.22 -14.58
N ASN A 72 4.36 4.15 -13.62
CA ASN A 72 4.49 3.02 -12.70
C ASN A 72 3.38 3.20 -11.66
N VAL A 73 2.27 2.52 -11.86
CA VAL A 73 1.11 2.59 -10.97
C VAL A 73 0.80 1.19 -10.49
N VAL A 74 0.60 1.07 -9.19
CA VAL A 74 0.03 -0.11 -8.55
C VAL A 74 -1.32 0.29 -7.97
N GLU A 75 -2.35 -0.49 -8.26
CA GLU A 75 -3.68 -0.32 -7.67
C GLU A 75 -4.21 -1.64 -7.14
N THR A 76 -4.78 -1.62 -5.94
CA THR A 76 -5.43 -2.78 -5.31
C THR A 76 -6.52 -2.34 -4.34
N ASP A 77 -7.37 -3.26 -3.91
CA ASP A 77 -8.42 -2.97 -2.93
C ASP A 77 -7.87 -2.94 -1.48
N PRO A 78 -8.63 -2.35 -0.54
CA PRO A 78 -8.21 -2.22 0.86
C PRO A 78 -7.79 -3.51 1.56
N MET A 79 -8.51 -4.62 1.33
CA MET A 79 -8.26 -5.87 2.04
C MET A 79 -7.05 -6.59 1.45
N THR A 80 -6.93 -6.65 0.12
CA THR A 80 -5.74 -7.19 -0.53
C THR A 80 -4.48 -6.41 -0.11
N TRP A 81 -4.56 -5.07 -0.03
CA TRP A 81 -3.43 -4.27 0.45
C TRP A 81 -3.03 -4.65 1.88
N ILE A 82 -3.98 -4.80 2.81
CA ILE A 82 -3.68 -5.16 4.20
C ILE A 82 -3.01 -6.53 4.26
N SER A 83 -3.57 -7.55 3.62
CA SER A 83 -3.04 -8.92 3.64
C SER A 83 -1.61 -8.98 3.08
N VAL A 84 -1.38 -8.35 1.93
CA VAL A 84 -0.08 -8.36 1.26
C VAL A 84 0.95 -7.49 2.00
N ALA A 85 0.53 -6.36 2.57
CA ALA A 85 1.40 -5.50 3.37
C ALA A 85 1.80 -6.14 4.71
N LEU A 86 0.95 -6.97 5.31
CA LEU A 86 1.28 -7.71 6.53
C LEU A 86 2.00 -9.05 6.26
N GLY A 87 1.96 -9.53 5.01
CA GLY A 87 2.57 -10.80 4.61
C GLY A 87 1.68 -12.02 4.85
N ASP A 88 0.39 -11.80 5.12
CA ASP A 88 -0.63 -12.86 5.19
C ASP A 88 -0.92 -13.44 3.81
N GLU A 89 -0.59 -12.69 2.76
CA GLU A 89 -0.73 -13.08 1.37
C GLU A 89 0.51 -12.65 0.56
N GLN A 90 0.95 -13.47 -0.38
CA GLN A 90 2.07 -13.12 -1.24
C GLN A 90 1.64 -12.16 -2.35
N TRP A 91 2.47 -11.15 -2.61
CA TRP A 91 2.26 -10.20 -3.71
C TRP A 91 2.06 -10.90 -5.06
N ALA A 92 2.88 -11.91 -5.35
CA ALA A 92 2.84 -12.62 -6.63
C ALA A 92 1.49 -13.33 -6.85
N ASP A 93 0.92 -13.90 -5.80
CA ASP A 93 -0.36 -14.60 -5.85
C ASP A 93 -1.50 -13.59 -6.08
N ALA A 94 -1.53 -12.50 -5.30
CA ALA A 94 -2.50 -11.41 -5.47
C ALA A 94 -2.47 -10.79 -6.88
N ALA A 95 -1.27 -10.63 -7.45
CA ALA A 95 -1.08 -10.11 -8.80
C ALA A 95 -1.52 -11.11 -9.87
N ALA A 96 -1.20 -12.40 -9.71
CA ALA A 96 -1.62 -13.47 -10.63
C ALA A 96 -3.15 -13.61 -10.68
N GLU A 97 -3.83 -13.38 -9.57
CA GLU A 97 -5.30 -13.37 -9.48
C GLU A 97 -5.94 -12.05 -9.98
N GLY A 98 -5.13 -11.06 -10.37
CA GLY A 98 -5.60 -9.76 -10.85
C GLY A 98 -6.16 -8.82 -9.77
N ARG A 99 -5.94 -9.15 -8.49
CA ARG A 99 -6.30 -8.30 -7.34
C ARG A 99 -5.30 -7.16 -7.14
N ILE A 100 -4.06 -7.33 -7.59
CA ILE A 100 -3.09 -6.25 -7.77
C ILE A 100 -2.95 -5.95 -9.25
N ARG A 101 -3.19 -4.69 -9.62
CA ARG A 101 -2.95 -4.16 -10.96
C ARG A 101 -1.66 -3.35 -10.95
N ALA A 102 -0.57 -3.96 -11.42
CA ALA A 102 0.73 -3.32 -11.54
C ALA A 102 1.03 -2.98 -13.01
N SER A 103 1.28 -1.71 -13.30
CA SER A 103 1.61 -1.22 -14.63
C SER A 103 2.94 -0.48 -14.59
N GLY A 104 3.81 -0.71 -15.57
CA GLY A 104 5.14 -0.09 -15.66
C GLY A 104 6.27 -0.98 -15.11
N VAL A 105 7.47 -0.80 -15.65
CA VAL A 105 8.62 -1.72 -15.42
C VAL A 105 9.16 -1.72 -13.99
N ARG A 106 8.80 -0.72 -13.17
CA ARG A 106 9.21 -0.65 -11.75
C ARG A 106 8.05 -0.82 -10.78
N SER A 107 6.90 -1.31 -11.25
CA SER A 107 5.69 -1.44 -10.43
C SER A 107 5.66 -2.66 -9.50
N ASP A 108 6.68 -3.52 -9.56
CA ASP A 108 6.83 -4.60 -8.58
C ASP A 108 7.35 -4.03 -7.25
N LEU A 109 6.53 -4.13 -6.20
CA LEU A 109 6.86 -3.69 -4.84
C LEU A 109 7.08 -4.87 -3.89
N SER A 110 7.13 -6.12 -4.38
CA SER A 110 7.22 -7.32 -3.56
C SER A 110 8.41 -7.30 -2.60
N ASP A 111 9.58 -6.82 -3.04
CA ASP A 111 10.79 -6.68 -2.21
C ASP A 111 10.64 -5.70 -1.04
N LEU A 112 9.63 -4.83 -1.07
CA LEU A 112 9.32 -3.90 0.01
C LEU A 112 8.39 -4.50 1.07
N LEU A 113 7.86 -5.70 0.86
CA LEU A 113 6.86 -6.33 1.71
C LEU A 113 7.43 -7.60 2.38
N PRO A 114 6.93 -7.99 3.56
CA PRO A 114 5.92 -7.29 4.35
C PRO A 114 6.47 -6.04 5.04
N LEU A 115 5.55 -5.19 5.49
CA LEU A 115 5.78 -4.06 6.37
C LEU A 115 5.75 -4.54 7.83
N ARG A 116 6.55 -3.90 8.69
CA ARG A 116 6.59 -4.20 10.13
C ARG A 116 5.95 -3.05 10.90
N PRO A 117 4.62 -3.06 11.07
CA PRO A 117 3.91 -2.08 11.91
C PRO A 117 4.32 -2.23 13.36
#